data_AF-A0A1V5S2A0-F1
#
_entry.id   AF-A0A1V5S2A0-F1
#
_cell.length_a   1.000
_cell.length_b   1.000
_cell.length_c   1.000
_cell.angle_alpha   90.00
_cell.angle_beta   90.00
_cell.angle_gamma   90.00
#
_symmetry.space_group_name_H-M   'P 1'
#
loop_
_entity.id
_entity.type
_entity.pdbx_description
1 polymer ?
#
loop_
_entity_poly.entity_id
_entity_poly.type
_entity_poly.pdbx_seq_one_letter_code
_entity_poly.pdbx_strand_id
1 'polypeptide(L)'
;MRQMNKQVLLDDIKKRMILIQEQIKQLNYQIEQLSACLDEDDSSKKNNKVEFKSVPNQFTPVSEKIDNNIAQPQLKLVDARLIVDLQKAIGINDRFRFKNDLFKGDAQLMSDTFDVLNNVDTFEDAMSYIRSHFDWSETNDTVIYFFDLLHRRYYRS
;
A
#
# COMPACT_ATOMS: atom_id res chain seq x y z
N MET A 1 29.51 -34.17 -19.56
CA MET A 1 28.54 -33.76 -18.53
C MET A 1 29.29 -33.03 -17.42
N ARG A 2 29.40 -31.69 -17.48
CA ARG A 2 30.11 -30.90 -16.47
C ARG A 2 29.27 -30.89 -15.18
N GLN A 3 29.69 -31.63 -14.16
CA GLN A 3 29.15 -31.44 -12.82
C GLN A 3 29.60 -30.05 -12.34
N MET A 4 28.68 -29.11 -12.32
CA MET A 4 28.93 -27.80 -11.75
C MET A 4 29.05 -27.96 -10.24
N ASN A 5 30.18 -27.50 -9.71
CA ASN A 5 30.69 -27.85 -8.40
C ASN A 5 29.75 -27.32 -7.30
N LYS A 6 29.13 -28.21 -6.50
CA LYS A 6 28.16 -27.86 -5.44
C LYS A 6 28.70 -26.81 -4.46
N GLN A 7 30.03 -26.75 -4.31
CA GLN A 7 30.70 -25.77 -3.47
C GLN A 7 30.53 -24.33 -3.98
N VAL A 8 30.58 -24.11 -5.29
CA VAL A 8 30.41 -22.78 -5.90
C VAL A 8 28.98 -22.27 -5.65
N LEU A 9 27.99 -23.16 -5.79
CA LEU A 9 26.60 -22.83 -5.48
C LEU A 9 26.41 -22.49 -3.99
N LEU A 10 27.05 -23.24 -3.09
CA LEU A 10 26.97 -23.00 -1.66
C LEU A 10 27.62 -21.67 -1.26
N ASP A 11 28.71 -21.31 -1.90
CA ASP A 11 29.40 -20.03 -1.66
C ASP A 11 28.58 -18.84 -2.17
N ASP A 12 27.90 -18.99 -3.31
CA ASP A 12 26.98 -17.97 -3.82
C ASP A 12 25.75 -17.79 -2.92
N ILE A 13 25.20 -18.91 -2.40
CA ILE A 13 24.11 -18.87 -1.42
C ILE A 13 24.57 -18.17 -0.14
N LYS A 14 25.77 -18.48 0.36
CA LYS A 14 26.33 -17.84 1.56
C LYS A 14 26.55 -16.34 1.36
N LYS A 15 27.07 -15.93 0.20
CA LYS A 15 27.24 -14.51 -0.14
C LYS A 15 25.89 -13.77 -0.17
N ARG A 16 24.87 -14.37 -0.79
CA ARG A 16 23.50 -13.82 -0.80
C ARG A 16 22.92 -13.73 0.60
N MET A 17 23.14 -14.74 1.44
CA MET A 17 22.66 -14.74 2.83
C MET A 17 23.32 -13.63 3.65
N ILE A 18 24.64 -13.42 3.52
CA ILE A 18 25.34 -12.33 4.19
C ILE A 18 24.79 -10.97 3.74
N LEU A 19 24.55 -10.80 2.44
CA LEU A 19 23.98 -9.57 1.90
C LEU A 19 22.58 -9.29 2.46
N ILE A 20 21.74 -10.32 2.56
CA ILE A 20 20.39 -10.22 3.13
C ILE A 20 20.46 -9.87 4.63
N GLN A 21 21.37 -10.48 5.39
CA GLN A 21 21.58 -10.17 6.81
C GLN A 21 22.01 -8.71 7.01
N GLU A 22 22.87 -8.18 6.15
CA GLU A 22 23.29 -6.79 6.20
C GLU A 22 22.15 -5.82 5.84
N GLN A 23 21.32 -6.16 4.85
CA GLN A 23 20.14 -5.38 4.50
C GLN A 23 19.13 -5.31 5.66
N ILE A 24 18.90 -6.42 6.37
CA ILE A 24 18.03 -6.44 7.56
C ILE A 24 18.59 -5.53 8.66
N LYS A 25 19.91 -5.54 8.87
CA LYS A 25 20.56 -4.68 9.86
C LYS A 25 20.37 -3.19 9.53
N GLN A 26 20.54 -2.82 8.26
CA GLN A 26 20.33 -1.44 7.79
C GLN A 26 18.86 -1.01 7.98
N LEU A 27 17.90 -1.88 7.67
CA LEU A 27 16.48 -1.62 7.88
C LEU A 27 16.15 -1.41 9.37
N ASN A 28 16.67 -2.26 10.26
CA ASN A 28 16.44 -2.11 11.70
C ASN A 28 17.01 -0.78 12.24
N TYR A 29 18.17 -0.36 11.75
CA TYR A 29 18.75 0.94 12.11
C TYR A 29 17.84 2.11 11.69
N GLN A 30 17.27 2.06 10.47
CA GLN A 30 16.32 3.10 10.02
C GLN A 30 15.06 3.16 10.88
N ILE A 31 14.56 2.01 11.35
CA ILE A 31 13.41 1.95 12.28
C ILE A 31 13.73 2.64 13.61
N GLU A 32 14.93 2.41 14.15
CA GLU A 32 15.36 2.99 15.43
C GLU A 32 15.52 4.53 15.34
N GLN A 33 16.05 5.04 14.23
CA GLN A 33 16.15 6.48 13.98
C GLN A 33 14.77 7.15 13.90
N LEU A 34 13.76 6.49 13.32
CA LEU A 34 12.39 7.01 13.22
C LEU A 34 11.68 7.05 14.59
N SER A 35 12.06 6.19 15.53
CA SER A 35 11.48 6.18 16.89
C SER A 35 11.99 7.31 17.78
N ALA A 36 13.12 7.94 17.44
CA ALA A 36 13.78 8.96 18.27
C ALA A 36 13.23 10.40 18.08
N CYS A 37 12.22 10.61 17.23
CA CYS A 37 11.61 11.91 16.96
C CYS A 37 10.27 12.15 17.71
N LEU A 38 9.91 11.34 18.72
CA LEU A 38 8.59 11.42 19.39
C LEU A 38 8.59 11.93 20.83
N ASP A 39 9.66 12.56 21.31
CA ASP A 39 9.67 13.20 22.64
C ASP A 39 9.96 14.72 22.53
N GLU A 40 9.07 15.52 23.15
CA GLU A 40 8.99 17.01 23.25
C GLU A 40 8.45 17.75 21.99
N ASP A 41 7.32 18.47 21.99
CA ASP A 41 6.86 19.43 23.01
C ASP A 41 5.34 19.78 22.90
N ASP A 42 4.85 20.46 23.94
CA ASP A 42 3.54 20.41 24.60
C ASP A 42 2.51 21.54 24.25
N SER A 43 1.21 21.20 24.38
CA SER A 43 0.00 21.99 24.76
C SER A 43 -0.38 23.34 24.11
N SER A 44 -1.62 23.52 23.61
CA SER A 44 -2.82 23.60 24.48
C SER A 44 -4.19 23.44 23.77
N LYS A 45 -4.87 22.33 24.09
CA LYS A 45 -6.27 22.15 24.57
C LYS A 45 -7.48 22.81 23.85
N LYS A 46 -8.35 21.96 23.28
CA LYS A 46 -9.76 21.84 23.72
C LYS A 46 -10.27 20.39 23.63
N ASN A 47 -10.54 19.88 24.83
CA ASN A 47 -11.09 18.60 25.29
C ASN A 47 -12.17 17.93 24.42
N ASN A 48 -12.04 16.62 24.22
CA ASN A 48 -13.08 15.68 24.67
C ASN A 48 -12.50 14.27 24.90
N LYS A 49 -12.66 13.83 26.14
CA LYS A 49 -12.23 12.56 26.73
C LYS A 49 -13.18 11.46 26.31
N VAL A 50 -12.68 10.38 25.70
CA VAL A 50 -13.32 9.07 25.87
C VAL A 50 -12.28 7.95 25.82
N GLU A 51 -12.49 7.06 26.77
CA GLU A 51 -11.56 6.11 27.37
C GLU A 51 -11.54 4.81 26.55
N PHE A 52 -10.34 4.32 26.22
CA PHE A 52 -10.15 2.97 25.70
C PHE A 52 -10.54 1.93 26.77
N LYS A 53 -11.35 0.94 26.40
CA LYS A 53 -11.44 -0.34 27.12
C LYS A 53 -11.33 -1.53 26.15
N SER A 54 -10.16 -2.16 26.19
CA SER A 54 -9.87 -3.60 26.13
C SER A 54 -10.80 -4.53 25.34
N VAL A 55 -10.22 -5.20 24.34
CA VAL A 55 -10.70 -6.42 23.68
C VAL A 55 -10.80 -7.58 24.70
N PRO A 56 -11.73 -8.54 24.55
CA PRO A 56 -11.28 -9.87 24.11
C PRO A 56 -12.25 -10.67 23.22
N ASN A 57 -11.66 -11.20 22.14
CA ASN A 57 -11.91 -12.45 21.42
C ASN A 57 -12.97 -13.42 22.00
N GLN A 58 -14.03 -13.78 21.24
CA GLN A 58 -14.72 -15.08 21.39
C GLN A 58 -15.24 -15.60 20.04
N PHE A 59 -14.75 -16.78 19.65
CA PHE A 59 -15.32 -17.63 18.60
C PHE A 59 -16.56 -18.37 19.12
N THR A 60 -17.64 -18.36 18.32
CA THR A 60 -18.66 -19.44 18.12
C THR A 60 -19.63 -19.78 19.27
N PRO A 61 -20.70 -20.56 19.05
CA PRO A 61 -21.64 -20.71 17.91
C PRO A 61 -23.14 -20.72 18.36
N VAL A 62 -24.05 -20.91 17.38
CA VAL A 62 -25.43 -21.45 17.53
C VAL A 62 -26.54 -20.49 18.02
N SER A 63 -27.53 -20.27 17.15
CA SER A 63 -28.95 -20.64 17.34
C SER A 63 -29.88 -19.70 16.58
N GLU A 64 -30.16 -20.11 15.34
CA GLU A 64 -31.51 -20.28 14.80
C GLU A 64 -32.64 -19.44 15.46
N LYS A 65 -33.03 -18.37 14.78
CA LYS A 65 -34.42 -17.94 14.72
C LYS A 65 -34.80 -17.80 13.26
N ILE A 66 -35.64 -18.74 12.83
CA ILE A 66 -36.21 -18.86 11.50
C ILE A 66 -37.30 -17.80 11.38
N ASP A 67 -37.09 -16.77 10.56
CA ASP A 67 -38.16 -15.96 10.02
C ASP A 67 -38.29 -16.27 8.53
N ASN A 68 -39.32 -17.06 8.22
CA ASN A 68 -39.71 -17.42 6.87
C ASN A 68 -40.33 -16.19 6.18
N ASN A 69 -39.53 -15.44 5.43
CA ASN A 69 -40.04 -14.66 4.31
C ASN A 69 -39.10 -14.80 3.12
N ILE A 70 -39.48 -15.70 2.22
CA ILE A 70 -38.77 -15.98 0.97
C ILE A 70 -38.93 -14.77 0.06
N ALA A 71 -37.94 -13.89 0.08
CA ALA A 71 -37.64 -12.98 -1.02
C ALA A 71 -36.15 -13.17 -1.35
N GLN A 72 -35.91 -13.99 -2.37
CA GLN A 72 -34.68 -14.22 -3.14
C GLN A 72 -33.32 -14.11 -2.38
N PRO A 73 -32.48 -15.17 -2.40
CA PRO A 73 -31.07 -14.99 -2.09
C PRO A 73 -30.47 -14.18 -3.26
N GLN A 74 -30.52 -12.86 -3.17
CA GLN A 74 -29.57 -12.05 -3.88
C GLN A 74 -28.24 -12.40 -3.24
N LEU A 75 -27.56 -13.34 -3.89
CA LEU A 75 -26.16 -13.61 -3.70
C LEU A 75 -25.53 -12.23 -3.52
N LYS A 76 -25.09 -11.91 -2.31
CA LYS A 76 -24.11 -10.85 -2.11
C LYS A 76 -22.88 -11.38 -2.82
N LEU A 77 -22.89 -11.16 -4.13
CA LEU A 77 -21.76 -11.25 -5.01
C LEU A 77 -20.68 -10.54 -4.22
N VAL A 78 -19.64 -11.30 -3.85
CA VAL A 78 -18.46 -10.80 -3.19
C VAL A 78 -18.22 -9.42 -3.77
N ASP A 79 -18.40 -8.36 -2.98
CA ASP A 79 -18.08 -7.01 -3.43
C ASP A 79 -16.62 -7.12 -3.84
N ALA A 80 -16.39 -7.29 -5.14
CA ALA A 80 -15.14 -7.08 -5.80
C ALA A 80 -14.99 -5.58 -5.67
N ARG A 81 -14.58 -5.15 -4.46
CA ARG A 81 -14.59 -3.76 -4.04
C ARG A 81 -13.89 -3.02 -5.16
N LEU A 82 -14.68 -2.29 -5.93
CA LEU A 82 -14.18 -1.36 -6.92
C LEU A 82 -13.10 -0.58 -6.19
N ILE A 83 -11.92 -0.44 -6.80
CA ILE A 83 -10.90 0.43 -6.22
C ILE A 83 -11.43 1.85 -6.42
N VAL A 84 -12.30 2.27 -5.49
CA VAL A 84 -12.93 3.59 -5.45
C VAL A 84 -11.86 4.64 -5.14
N ASP A 85 -10.81 4.23 -4.43
CA ASP A 85 -9.77 5.12 -3.96
C ASP A 85 -8.39 4.48 -4.12
N LEU A 86 -7.63 4.97 -5.10
CA LEU A 86 -6.23 4.60 -5.33
C LEU A 86 -5.40 4.76 -4.05
N GLN A 87 -5.67 5.81 -3.26
CA GLN A 87 -4.92 6.10 -2.04
C GLN A 87 -5.11 5.02 -0.96
N LYS A 88 -6.26 4.34 -0.94
CA LYS A 88 -6.55 3.22 -0.02
C LYS A 88 -6.09 1.88 -0.56
N ALA A 89 -5.97 1.73 -1.87
CA ALA A 89 -5.46 0.51 -2.49
C ALA A 89 -3.93 0.37 -2.37
N ILE A 90 -3.23 1.49 -2.21
CA ILE A 90 -1.78 1.53 -2.10
C ILE A 90 -1.34 1.38 -0.64
N GLY A 91 -0.38 0.49 -0.38
CA GLY A 91 0.21 0.32 0.95
C GLY A 91 1.00 1.56 1.39
N ILE A 92 1.17 1.74 2.69
CA ILE A 92 1.86 2.92 3.25
C ILE A 92 3.28 3.10 2.67
N ASN A 93 3.98 2.00 2.42
CA ASN A 93 5.34 1.99 1.86
C ASN A 93 5.38 2.57 0.44
N ASP A 94 4.44 2.15 -0.41
CA ASP A 94 4.35 2.62 -1.79
C ASP A 94 3.92 4.08 -1.85
N ARG A 95 3.04 4.54 -0.94
CA ARG A 95 2.69 5.97 -0.83
C ARG A 95 3.91 6.83 -0.51
N PHE A 96 4.78 6.40 0.41
CA PHE A 96 6.03 7.11 0.69
C PHE A 96 6.95 7.12 -0.51
N ARG A 97 7.08 6.00 -1.23
CA ARG A 97 7.91 5.91 -2.43
C ARG A 97 7.41 6.84 -3.53
N PHE A 98 6.10 6.85 -3.81
CA PHE A 98 5.50 7.76 -4.79
C PHE A 98 5.69 9.22 -4.40
N LYS A 99 5.45 9.58 -3.14
CA LYS A 99 5.65 10.95 -2.65
C LYS A 99 7.07 11.43 -2.93
N ASN A 100 8.07 10.61 -2.59
CA ASN A 100 9.47 11.02 -2.70
C ASN A 100 9.97 11.02 -4.15
N ASP A 101 9.66 9.98 -4.93
CA ASP A 101 10.22 9.80 -6.27
C ASP A 101 9.43 10.56 -7.36
N LEU A 102 8.10 10.60 -7.26
CA LEU A 102 7.22 11.18 -8.28
C LEU A 102 6.84 12.63 -7.96
N PHE A 103 6.58 12.91 -6.68
CA PHE A 103 6.10 14.22 -6.21
C PHE A 103 7.17 15.01 -5.46
N LYS A 104 8.44 14.57 -5.48
CA LYS A 104 9.60 15.26 -4.87
C LYS A 104 9.39 15.67 -3.41
N GLY A 105 8.61 14.89 -2.66
CA GLY A 105 8.29 15.11 -1.25
C GLY A 105 6.99 15.87 -0.99
N ASP A 106 6.31 16.37 -2.02
CA ASP A 106 5.06 17.11 -1.90
C ASP A 106 3.86 16.18 -1.66
N ALA A 107 3.36 16.17 -0.43
CA ALA A 107 2.23 15.33 -0.04
C ALA A 107 0.87 15.91 -0.52
N GLN A 108 0.76 17.22 -0.68
CA GLN A 108 -0.47 17.86 -1.14
C GLN A 108 -0.68 17.57 -2.61
N LEU A 109 0.35 17.81 -3.43
CA LEU A 109 0.32 17.51 -4.86
C LEU A 109 0.00 16.04 -5.16
N MET A 110 0.55 15.12 -4.35
CA MET A 110 0.25 13.70 -4.44
C MET A 110 -1.24 13.41 -4.15
N SER A 111 -1.80 13.99 -3.08
CA SER A 111 -3.21 13.79 -2.72
C SER A 111 -4.13 14.33 -3.80
N ASP A 112 -3.88 15.55 -4.27
CA ASP A 112 -4.68 16.20 -5.33
C ASP A 112 -4.64 15.38 -6.62
N THR A 113 -3.46 14.85 -6.97
CA THR A 113 -3.31 13.98 -8.14
C THR A 113 -4.10 12.68 -7.98
N PHE A 114 -4.05 12.05 -6.80
CA PHE A 114 -4.86 10.85 -6.55
C PHE A 114 -6.36 11.15 -6.59
N ASP A 115 -6.81 12.30 -6.10
CA ASP A 115 -8.21 12.71 -6.15
C ASP A 115 -8.68 12.94 -7.60
N VAL A 116 -7.86 13.61 -8.43
CA VAL A 116 -8.15 13.75 -9.87
C VAL A 116 -8.21 12.38 -10.54
N LEU A 117 -7.21 11.52 -10.28
CA LEU A 117 -7.18 10.18 -10.84
C LEU A 117 -8.36 9.33 -10.35
N ASN A 118 -8.82 9.51 -9.12
CA ASN A 118 -10.00 8.81 -8.60
C ASN A 118 -11.29 9.24 -9.33
N ASN A 119 -11.38 10.49 -9.78
CA ASN A 119 -12.54 11.05 -10.48
C ASN A 119 -12.59 10.76 -11.99
N VAL A 120 -11.48 10.33 -12.61
CA VAL A 120 -11.50 9.94 -14.03
C VAL A 120 -11.90 8.47 -14.18
N ASP A 121 -12.74 8.19 -15.17
CA ASP A 121 -13.34 6.87 -15.38
C ASP A 121 -12.50 5.98 -16.32
N THR A 122 -11.64 6.58 -17.15
CA THR A 122 -10.85 5.86 -18.16
C THR A 122 -9.34 5.94 -17.90
N PHE A 123 -8.63 4.87 -18.30
CA PHE A 123 -7.17 4.84 -18.24
C PHE A 123 -6.53 5.89 -19.14
N GLU A 124 -7.11 6.15 -20.31
CA GLU A 124 -6.57 7.11 -21.28
C GLU A 124 -6.62 8.54 -20.72
N ASP A 125 -7.73 8.92 -20.07
CA ASP A 125 -7.86 10.24 -19.44
C ASP A 125 -6.88 10.40 -18.26
N ALA A 126 -6.72 9.36 -17.45
CA ALA A 126 -5.73 9.33 -16.38
C ALA A 126 -4.29 9.51 -16.92
N MET A 127 -3.95 8.82 -18.00
CA MET A 127 -2.62 8.90 -18.61
C MET A 127 -2.38 10.26 -19.28
N SER A 128 -3.39 10.82 -19.93
CA SER A 128 -3.36 12.15 -20.52
C SER A 128 -3.11 13.22 -19.44
N TYR A 129 -3.83 13.14 -18.32
CA TYR A 129 -3.61 14.03 -17.18
C TYR A 129 -2.17 13.96 -16.68
N ILE A 130 -1.65 12.75 -16.46
CA ILE A 130 -0.28 12.56 -15.96
C ILE A 130 0.74 13.13 -16.93
N ARG A 131 0.65 12.83 -18.23
CA ARG A 131 1.56 13.34 -19.26
C ARG A 131 1.50 14.86 -19.42
N SER A 132 0.35 15.48 -19.13
CA SER A 132 0.18 16.93 -19.20
C SER A 132 0.71 17.67 -17.97
N HIS A 133 0.66 17.04 -16.79
CA HIS A 133 1.03 17.66 -15.51
C HIS A 133 2.41 17.26 -15.01
N PHE A 134 2.96 16.13 -15.47
CA PHE A 134 4.20 15.56 -14.96
C PHE A 134 5.12 15.07 -16.08
N ASP A 135 6.36 15.53 -16.04
CA ASP A 135 7.46 15.04 -16.89
C ASP A 135 8.18 13.84 -16.23
N TRP A 136 7.43 12.78 -15.92
CA TRP A 136 8.01 11.60 -15.29
C TRP A 136 8.84 10.78 -16.28
N SER A 137 10.00 10.29 -15.82
CA SER A 137 10.84 9.40 -16.62
C SER A 137 10.25 8.00 -16.66
N GLU A 138 9.75 7.57 -17.81
CA GLU A 138 9.17 6.21 -18.01
C GLU A 138 10.20 5.07 -17.76
N THR A 139 11.47 5.40 -17.61
CA THR A 139 12.54 4.46 -17.22
C THR A 139 12.64 4.21 -15.71
N ASN A 140 11.96 5.02 -14.89
CA ASN A 140 12.01 4.88 -13.44
C ASN A 140 11.08 3.75 -12.98
N ASP A 141 11.61 2.81 -12.21
CA ASP A 141 10.85 1.68 -11.65
C ASP A 141 9.62 2.12 -10.85
N THR A 142 9.69 3.27 -10.16
CA THR A 142 8.56 3.82 -9.40
C THR A 142 7.45 4.32 -10.33
N VAL A 143 7.80 4.91 -11.48
CA VAL A 143 6.85 5.37 -12.51
C VAL A 143 6.19 4.16 -13.18
N ILE A 144 6.98 3.15 -13.55
CA ILE A 144 6.48 1.91 -14.15
C ILE A 144 5.49 1.21 -13.22
N TYR A 145 5.83 1.11 -11.94
CA TYR A 145 4.96 0.51 -10.93
C TYR A 145 3.66 1.31 -10.73
N PHE A 146 3.73 2.65 -10.79
CA PHE A 146 2.55 3.50 -10.71
C PHE A 146 1.60 3.25 -11.90
N PHE A 147 2.14 3.11 -13.11
CA PHE A 147 1.34 2.77 -14.29
C PHE A 147 0.73 1.37 -14.22
N ASP A 148 1.45 0.37 -13.70
CA ASP A 148 0.90 -0.98 -13.49
C ASP A 148 -0.29 -0.95 -12.51
N LEU A 149 -0.20 -0.13 -11.46
CA LEU A 149 -1.30 0.06 -10.52
C LEU A 149 -2.53 0.69 -11.19
N LEU A 150 -2.34 1.74 -11.99
CA LEU A 150 -3.43 2.37 -12.74
C LEU A 150 -4.06 1.37 -13.71
N HIS A 151 -3.23 0.63 -14.45
CA HIS A 151 -3.70 -0.39 -15.37
C HIS A 151 -4.54 -1.45 -14.63
N ARG A 152 -4.09 -1.92 -13.46
CA ARG A 152 -4.85 -2.87 -12.63
C ARG A 152 -6.20 -2.33 -12.14
N ARG A 153 -6.31 -1.02 -11.90
CA ARG A 153 -7.58 -0.36 -11.54
C ARG A 153 -8.55 -0.34 -12.71
N TYR A 154 -8.13 0.21 -13.85
CA TYR A 154 -9.02 0.42 -15.00
C TYR A 154 -9.27 -0.83 -15.83
N TYR A 155 -8.37 -1.82 -15.83
CA TYR A 155 -8.55 -3.06 -16.58
C TYR A 155 -9.71 -3.94 -16.04
N ARG A 156 -10.12 -3.72 -14.79
CA ARG A 156 -11.19 -4.49 -14.14
C ARG A 156 -12.51 -3.73 -14.02
N SER A 157 -12.55 -2.46 -14.45
CA SER A 157 -13.69 -1.56 -14.34
C SER A 157 -14.40 -1.34 -15.66
#